data_AF-A0A5P9CBB3-F1
#
_entry.id   AF-A0A5P9CBB3-F1
#
_cell.length_a   1.000
_cell.length_b   1.000
_cell.length_c   1.000
_cell.angle_alpha   90.00
_cell.angle_beta   90.00
_cell.angle_gamma   90.00
#
_symmetry.space_group_name_H-M   'P 1'
#
loop_
_entity.id
_entity.type
_entity.pdbx_description
1 polymer ?
#
loop_
_entity_poly.entity_id
_entity_poly.type
_entity_poly.pdbx_seq_one_letter_code
_entity_poly.pdbx_strand_id
1 'polypeptide(L)'
;MRKQVAHERQAQVKELGDALEMKIDTATVLAEITLDNAVSAECAGGAYLNSRRAGSLMQIQIYLSQSISDDFSKLMELVEVVEVADA
;
A
#
# COMPACT_ATOMS: atom_id res chain seq x y z
N MET A 1 20.30 4.37 27.61
CA MET A 1 18.95 3.80 27.46
C MET A 1 18.06 4.63 26.54
N ARG A 2 17.78 5.92 26.82
CA ARG A 2 16.91 6.77 25.96
C ARG A 2 17.35 6.88 24.48
N LYS A 3 18.65 6.99 24.20
CA LYS A 3 19.19 7.06 22.82
C LYS A 3 18.97 5.79 21.99
N GLN A 4 18.92 4.62 22.64
CA GLN A 4 18.77 3.33 21.94
C GLN A 4 17.31 3.10 21.53
N VAL A 5 16.36 3.45 22.41
CA VAL A 5 14.92 3.42 22.13
C VAL A 5 14.55 4.38 21.00
N ALA A 6 15.16 5.57 20.95
CA ALA A 6 14.93 6.53 19.86
C ALA A 6 15.44 6.00 18.50
N HIS A 7 16.61 5.36 18.48
CA HIS A 7 17.18 4.78 17.26
C HIS A 7 16.36 3.60 16.73
N GLU A 8 15.90 2.70 17.62
CA GLU A 8 15.02 1.59 17.26
C GLU A 8 13.70 2.08 16.66
N ARG A 9 13.12 3.13 17.26
CA ARG A 9 11.88 3.73 16.74
C ARG A 9 12.08 4.39 15.37
N GLN A 10 13.19 5.09 15.16
CA GLN A 10 13.48 5.69 13.85
C GLN A 10 13.68 4.65 12.76
N ALA A 11 14.32 3.51 13.08
CA ALA A 11 14.41 2.37 12.16
C ALA A 11 13.02 1.80 11.83
N GLN A 12 12.15 1.63 12.83
CA GLN A 12 10.79 1.14 12.63
C GLN A 12 9.95 2.06 11.75
N VAL A 13 10.03 3.38 11.94
CA VAL A 13 9.34 4.38 11.10
C VAL A 13 9.82 4.28 9.66
N LYS A 14 11.14 4.15 9.45
CA LYS A 14 11.71 4.01 8.10
C LYS A 14 11.27 2.72 7.42
N GLU A 15 11.36 1.57 8.10
CA GLU A 15 10.94 0.29 7.55
C GLU A 15 9.45 0.28 7.16
N LEU A 16 8.60 0.86 8.01
CA LEU A 16 7.17 0.98 7.73
C LEU A 16 6.89 1.95 6.56
N GLY A 17 7.62 3.06 6.48
CA GLY A 17 7.54 4.00 5.37
C GLY A 17 7.94 3.38 4.04
N ASP A 18 9.10 2.70 3.98
CA ASP A 18 9.60 2.00 2.79
C ASP A 18 8.59 0.91 2.33
N ALA A 19 8.01 0.17 3.28
CA ALA A 19 6.99 -0.83 2.98
C ALA A 19 5.68 -0.22 2.47
N LEU A 20 5.27 0.93 3.00
CA LEU A 20 4.07 1.65 2.56
C LEU A 20 4.22 2.18 1.14
N GLU A 21 5.37 2.78 0.82
CA GLU A 21 5.71 3.24 -0.53
C GLU A 21 5.61 2.11 -1.55
N MET A 22 6.25 0.97 -1.28
CA MET A 22 6.18 -0.21 -2.15
C MET A 22 4.74 -0.70 -2.36
N LYS A 23 3.90 -0.66 -1.32
CA LYS A 23 2.49 -1.06 -1.44
C LYS A 23 1.68 -0.09 -2.29
N ILE A 24 1.91 1.21 -2.15
CA ILE A 24 1.25 2.25 -2.96
C ILE A 24 1.62 2.10 -4.43
N ASP A 25 2.90 1.89 -4.73
CA ASP A 25 3.37 1.64 -6.10
C ASP A 25 2.71 0.39 -6.68
N THR A 26 2.67 -0.69 -5.90
CA THR A 26 2.00 -1.93 -6.29
C THR A 26 0.51 -1.68 -6.57
N ALA A 27 -0.19 -0.96 -5.70
CA ALA A 27 -1.61 -0.66 -5.87
C ALA A 27 -1.88 0.14 -7.15
N THR A 28 -0.98 1.09 -7.48
CA THR A 28 -1.04 1.91 -8.68
C THR A 28 -0.90 1.06 -9.94
N VAL A 29 0.13 0.21 -10.01
CA VAL A 29 0.35 -0.70 -11.15
C VAL A 29 -0.85 -1.66 -11.31
N LEU A 30 -1.38 -2.20 -10.22
CA LEU A 30 -2.57 -3.05 -10.29
C LEU A 30 -3.81 -2.30 -10.81
N ALA A 31 -3.94 -1.01 -10.51
CA ALA A 31 -5.03 -0.18 -11.00
C ALA A 31 -4.93 0.07 -12.51
N GLU A 32 -3.73 0.35 -13.00
CA GLU A 32 -3.45 0.48 -14.44
C GLU A 32 -3.79 -0.83 -15.18
N ILE A 33 -3.33 -1.97 -14.66
CA ILE A 33 -3.64 -3.30 -15.21
C ILE A 33 -5.16 -3.53 -15.28
N THR A 34 -5.88 -3.23 -14.20
CA THR A 34 -7.35 -3.36 -14.15
C THR A 34 -8.03 -2.48 -15.20
N LEU A 35 -7.61 -1.22 -15.33
CA LEU A 35 -8.13 -0.27 -16.32
C LEU A 35 -7.85 -0.73 -17.75
N ASP A 36 -6.61 -1.11 -18.06
CA ASP A 36 -6.23 -1.62 -19.38
C ASP A 36 -7.02 -2.87 -19.76
N ASN A 37 -7.27 -3.75 -18.79
CA ASN A 37 -8.09 -4.94 -19.01
C ASN A 37 -9.55 -4.58 -19.31
N ALA A 38 -10.11 -3.61 -18.59
CA ALA A 38 -11.49 -3.15 -18.80
C ALA A 38 -11.64 -2.49 -20.18
N VAL A 39 -10.71 -1.61 -20.57
CA VAL A 39 -10.69 -0.98 -21.91
C VAL A 39 -10.57 -2.04 -23.01
N SER A 40 -9.71 -3.04 -22.82
CA SER A 40 -9.56 -4.14 -23.77
C SER A 40 -10.82 -5.00 -23.89
N ALA A 41 -11.57 -5.18 -22.80
CA ALA A 41 -12.84 -5.90 -22.80
C ALA A 41 -13.91 -5.23 -23.68
N GLU A 42 -13.90 -3.89 -23.73
CA GLU A 42 -14.82 -3.09 -24.54
C GLU A 42 -14.41 -3.04 -26.02
N CYS A 43 -13.17 -3.37 -26.34
CA CYS A 43 -12.62 -3.40 -27.69
C CYS A 43 -12.74 -4.78 -28.35
N ALA A 44 -12.69 -4.83 -29.69
CA ALA A 44 -12.78 -6.07 -30.48
C ALA A 44 -11.68 -7.11 -30.19
N GLY A 45 -10.59 -6.72 -29.50
CA GLY A 45 -9.52 -7.62 -29.06
C GLY A 45 -9.88 -8.49 -27.85
N GLY A 46 -10.90 -8.09 -27.08
CA GLY A 46 -11.30 -8.77 -25.85
C GLY A 46 -10.32 -8.55 -24.69
N ALA A 47 -10.80 -8.77 -23.47
CA ALA A 47 -10.00 -8.68 -22.26
C ALA A 47 -8.89 -9.75 -22.25
N TYR A 48 -7.68 -9.39 -21.82
CA TYR A 48 -6.60 -10.38 -21.64
C TYR A 48 -6.78 -11.19 -20.34
N LEU A 49 -7.48 -10.64 -19.34
CA LEU A 49 -7.97 -11.37 -18.17
C LEU A 49 -9.43 -11.77 -18.38
N ASN A 50 -9.72 -13.04 -18.12
CA ASN A 50 -11.11 -13.48 -17.97
C ASN A 50 -11.74 -12.89 -16.70
N SER A 51 -13.07 -12.94 -16.63
CA SER A 51 -13.87 -12.39 -15.52
C SER A 51 -13.42 -12.87 -14.14
N ARG A 52 -13.07 -14.16 -14.01
CA ARG A 52 -12.58 -14.73 -12.74
C ARG A 52 -11.27 -14.09 -12.31
N ARG A 53 -10.29 -13.98 -13.21
CA ARG A 53 -8.98 -13.38 -12.92
C ARG A 53 -9.09 -11.88 -12.64
N ALA A 54 -9.90 -11.16 -13.41
CA ALA A 54 -10.19 -9.75 -13.17
C ALA A 54 -10.84 -9.53 -11.80
N GLY A 55 -11.81 -10.37 -11.41
CA GLY A 55 -12.42 -10.33 -10.09
C GLY A 55 -11.42 -10.62 -8.96
N SER A 56 -10.53 -11.60 -9.13
CA SER A 56 -9.45 -11.85 -8.17
C SER A 56 -8.49 -10.68 -8.04
N LEU A 57 -8.16 -9.99 -9.13
CA LEU A 57 -7.31 -8.81 -9.13
C LEU A 57 -7.94 -7.66 -8.35
N MET A 58 -9.22 -7.36 -8.58
CA MET A 58 -9.97 -6.36 -7.81
C MET A 58 -9.98 -6.69 -6.31
N GLN A 59 -10.19 -7.97 -5.96
CA GLN A 59 -10.17 -8.39 -4.55
C GLN A 59 -8.79 -8.17 -3.90
N ILE A 60 -7.71 -8.45 -4.63
CA ILE A 60 -6.33 -8.16 -4.18
C ILE A 60 -6.14 -6.65 -3.97
N GLN A 61 -6.63 -5.81 -4.89
CA GLN A 61 -6.54 -4.35 -4.74
C GLN A 61 -7.29 -3.84 -3.51
N ILE A 62 -8.46 -4.41 -3.19
CA ILE A 62 -9.21 -4.08 -1.97
C ILE A 62 -8.38 -4.42 -0.73
N TYR A 63 -7.84 -5.63 -0.66
CA TYR A 63 -7.00 -6.04 0.48
C TYR A 63 -5.73 -5.21 0.61
N LEU A 64 -5.09 -4.88 -0.51
CA LEU A 64 -3.90 -4.03 -0.52
C LEU A 64 -4.24 -2.61 -0.02
N SER A 65 -5.38 -2.06 -0.44
CA SER A 65 -5.84 -0.74 0.01
C SER A 65 -6.12 -0.70 1.51
N GLN A 66 -6.75 -1.75 2.05
CA GLN A 66 -6.96 -1.89 3.49
C GLN A 66 -5.63 -1.97 4.24
N SER A 67 -4.70 -2.79 3.75
CA SER A 67 -3.38 -2.93 4.37
C SER A 67 -2.58 -1.63 4.33
N ILE A 68 -2.67 -0.84 3.25
CA ILE A 68 -2.05 0.49 3.17
C ILE A 68 -2.64 1.42 4.24
N SER A 69 -3.97 1.43 4.40
CA SER A 69 -4.64 2.25 5.41
C SER A 69 -4.21 1.89 6.82
N ASP A 70 -4.13 0.59 7.12
CA ASP A 70 -3.69 0.10 8.44
C ASP A 70 -2.25 0.50 8.75
N ASP A 71 -1.35 0.33 7.77
CA ASP A 71 0.06 0.66 7.94
C ASP A 71 0.31 2.17 8.00
N PHE A 72 -0.45 2.96 7.25
CA PHE A 72 -0.43 4.42 7.36
C PHE A 72 -0.88 4.87 8.76
N SER A 73 -1.93 4.25 9.32
CA SER A 73 -2.41 4.56 10.67
C SER A 73 -1.34 4.26 11.72
N LYS A 74 -0.68 3.09 11.63
CA LYS A 74 0.45 2.75 12.50
C LYS A 74 1.63 3.73 12.36
N LEU A 75 1.91 4.19 11.14
CA LEU A 75 2.97 5.16 10.90
C LEU A 75 2.67 6.48 11.59
N MET A 76 1.43 6.97 11.49
CA MET A 76 0.98 8.20 12.16
C MET A 76 1.08 8.07 13.69
N GLU A 77 0.67 6.94 14.26
CA GLU A 77 0.83 6.67 15.71
C GLU A 77 2.30 6.73 16.14
N LEU A 78 3.23 6.22 15.33
CA LEU A 78 4.65 6.27 15.65
C LEU A 78 5.23 7.69 15.57
N VAL A 79 4.79 8.50 14.60
CA VAL A 79 5.25 9.88 14.41
C VAL A 79 4.69 10.81 15.49
N GLU A 80 3.40 10.73 15.82
CA GLU A 80 2.80 11.56 16.89
C GLU A 80 3.50 11.34 18.24
N VAL A 81 3.87 10.10 18.55
CA VAL A 81 4.58 9.81 19.82
C VAL A 81 6.04 10.32 19.78
N VAL A 82 6.65 10.51 18.61
CA VAL A 82 7.98 11.13 18.50
C VAL A 82 7.89 12.64 18.80
N GLU A 83 6.91 13.35 18.24
CA GLU A 83 6.74 14.79 18.49
C GLU A 83 6.45 15.12 19.96
N VAL A 84 5.68 14.27 20.65
CA VAL A 84 5.38 14.44 22.09
C VAL A 84 6.58 14.09 22.98
N ALA A 85 7.49 13.22 22.53
CA ALA A 85 8.68 12.84 23.32
C ALA A 85 9.82 13.87 23.23
N ASP A 86 9.82 14.72 22.19
CA ASP A 86 10.80 15.77 21.95
C ASP A 86 10.33 17.18 22.37
N ALA A 87 9.08 17.33 22.82
CA ALA A 87 8.50 18.55 23.41
C ALA A 87 8.66 18.60 24.94
#